data_AF-A0A8C9DLR0-F1
#
_entry.id   AF-A0A8C9DLR0-F1
#
_cell.length_a   1.000
_cell.length_b   1.000
_cell.length_c   1.000
_cell.angle_alpha   90.00
_cell.angle_beta   90.00
_cell.angle_gamma   90.00
#
_symmetry.space_group_name_H-M   'P 1'
#
loop_
_entity.id
_entity.type
_entity.pdbx_description
1 polymer ?
#
loop_
_entity_poly.entity_id
_entity_poly.type
_entity_poly.pdbx_seq_one_letter_code
_entity_poly.pdbx_strand_id
1 'polypeptide(L)'
;MATVTELKAVLKDTLEKKGVLGNLRARIRAEVFNALDDDGEPRPSLSHENLLINELIREYLEFNKYKYTTSVLIADDHLRKEEGRSTDIEDLRISQAVNR
;
A
#
# COMPACT_ATOMS: atom_id res chain seq x y z
N MET A 1 -43.03 24.55 -6.24
CA MET A 1 -42.61 23.36 -7.00
C MET A 1 -41.13 23.17 -6.73
N ALA A 2 -40.69 21.99 -6.27
CA ALA A 2 -39.27 21.74 -6.04
C ALA A 2 -38.51 21.82 -7.37
N THR A 3 -37.41 22.56 -7.39
CA THR A 3 -36.61 22.71 -8.60
C THR A 3 -35.71 21.47 -8.79
N VAL A 4 -35.35 21.15 -10.03
CA VAL A 4 -34.45 20.02 -10.35
C VAL A 4 -33.13 20.11 -9.58
N THR A 5 -32.65 21.33 -9.34
CA THR A 5 -31.48 21.65 -8.52
C THR A 5 -31.62 21.27 -7.06
N GLU A 6 -32.75 21.57 -6.43
CA GLU A 6 -33.02 21.18 -5.03
C GLU A 6 -33.11 19.66 -4.90
N LEU A 7 -33.77 19.00 -5.86
CA LEU A 7 -33.87 17.54 -5.88
C LEU A 7 -32.48 16.87 -6.01
N LYS A 8 -31.61 17.42 -6.86
CA LYS A 8 -30.23 16.96 -7.00
C LYS A 8 -29.41 17.17 -5.73
N ALA A 9 -29.60 18.29 -5.04
CA ALA A 9 -28.92 18.58 -3.78
C ALA A 9 -29.34 17.60 -2.67
N VAL A 10 -30.65 17.38 -2.50
CA VAL A 10 -31.20 16.45 -1.51
C VAL A 10 -30.73 15.02 -1.79
N LEU A 11 -30.68 14.60 -3.06
CA LEU A 11 -30.20 13.28 -3.44
C LEU A 11 -28.70 13.12 -3.11
N LYS A 12 -27.88 14.12 -3.42
CA LYS A 12 -26.45 14.12 -3.09
C LYS A 12 -26.23 14.00 -1.58
N ASP A 13 -26.90 14.84 -0.78
CA ASP A 13 -26.83 14.80 0.68
C ASP A 13 -27.24 13.43 1.24
N THR A 14 -28.29 12.84 0.67
CA THR A 14 -28.76 11.51 1.08
C THR A 14 -27.71 10.43 0.77
N LEU A 15 -27.08 10.48 -0.40
CA LEU A 15 -26.03 9.53 -0.79
C LEU A 15 -24.73 9.73 0.01
N GLU A 16 -24.42 10.96 0.42
CA GLU A 16 -23.30 11.26 1.33
C GLU A 16 -23.60 10.72 2.74
N LYS A 17 -24.78 10.98 3.30
CA LYS A 17 -25.19 10.48 4.63
C LYS A 17 -25.25 8.95 4.70
N LYS A 18 -25.65 8.29 3.61
CA LYS A 18 -25.64 6.82 3.50
C LYS A 18 -24.23 6.25 3.27
N GLY A 19 -23.19 7.08 3.10
CA GLY A 19 -21.81 6.66 2.86
C GLY A 19 -21.53 6.13 1.44
N VAL A 20 -22.56 5.94 0.61
CA VAL A 20 -22.44 5.38 -0.75
C VAL A 20 -21.62 6.29 -1.65
N LEU A 21 -21.82 7.61 -1.58
CA LEU A 21 -21.06 8.55 -2.40
C LEU A 21 -19.58 8.60 -1.98
N GLY A 22 -19.30 8.43 -0.69
CA GLY A 22 -17.94 8.33 -0.16
C GLY A 22 -17.23 7.08 -0.65
N ASN A 23 -17.88 5.92 -0.58
CA ASN A 23 -17.36 4.65 -1.11
C ASN A 23 -17.08 4.75 -2.61
N LEU A 24 -18.01 5.31 -3.39
CA LEU A 24 -17.81 5.46 -4.83
C LEU A 24 -16.62 6.38 -5.16
N ARG A 25 -16.47 7.51 -4.44
CA ARG A 25 -15.30 8.39 -4.59
C ARG A 25 -14.00 7.67 -4.24
N ALA A 26 -13.99 6.86 -3.18
CA ALA A 26 -12.81 6.09 -2.78
C ALA A 26 -12.44 5.04 -3.83
N ARG A 27 -13.41 4.31 -4.37
CA ARG A 27 -13.19 3.34 -5.45
C ARG A 27 -12.66 4.01 -6.72
N ILE A 28 -13.20 5.17 -7.10
CA ILE A 28 -12.66 5.94 -8.25
C ILE A 28 -11.22 6.35 -7.99
N ARG A 29 -10.90 6.85 -6.78
CA ARG A 29 -9.51 7.21 -6.44
C ARG A 29 -8.57 6.01 -6.49
N ALA A 30 -9.00 4.85 -5.99
CA ALA A 30 -8.22 3.61 -6.07
C ALA A 30 -8.00 3.18 -7.52
N GLU A 31 -9.04 3.22 -8.36
CA GLU A 31 -8.93 2.86 -9.77
C GLU A 31 -8.01 3.82 -10.54
N VAL A 32 -8.12 5.13 -10.28
CA VAL A 32 -7.23 6.15 -10.85
C VAL A 32 -5.80 5.94 -10.37
N PHE A 33 -5.60 5.62 -9.09
CA PHE A 33 -4.27 5.29 -8.57
C PHE A 33 -3.69 4.07 -9.27
N ASN A 34 -4.43 2.97 -9.37
CA ASN A 34 -4.00 1.75 -10.07
C ASN A 34 -3.72 1.97 -11.57
N ALA A 35 -4.49 2.83 -12.23
CA ALA A 35 -4.28 3.15 -13.65
C ALA A 35 -3.08 4.10 -13.88
N LEU A 36 -2.65 4.81 -12.84
CA LEU A 36 -1.47 5.68 -12.85
C LEU A 36 -0.22 5.02 -12.24
N ASP A 37 -0.39 3.98 -11.43
CA ASP A 37 0.70 3.17 -10.90
C ASP A 37 1.34 2.47 -12.09
N ASP A 38 2.44 3.04 -12.57
CA ASP A 38 3.26 2.46 -13.61
C ASP A 38 3.94 1.24 -12.96
N ASP A 39 3.42 0.03 -13.21
CA ASP A 39 3.96 -1.27 -12.74
C ASP A 39 5.46 -1.51 -13.10
N GLY A 40 6.12 -0.53 -13.74
CA GLY A 40 7.45 -0.64 -14.33
C GLY A 40 8.63 -0.20 -13.47
N GLU A 41 8.43 0.55 -12.38
CA GLU A 41 9.54 0.94 -11.49
C GLU A 41 9.63 -0.05 -10.32
N PRO A 42 10.59 -1.00 -10.32
CA PRO A 42 10.77 -1.89 -9.19
C PRO A 42 11.04 -1.04 -7.96
N ARG A 43 10.23 -1.25 -6.91
CA ARG A 43 10.42 -0.53 -5.65
C ARG A 43 11.87 -0.66 -5.19
N PRO A 44 12.52 0.43 -4.73
CA PRO A 44 13.93 0.42 -4.41
C PRO A 44 14.29 -0.70 -3.43
N SER A 45 15.38 -1.41 -3.72
CA SER A 45 15.92 -2.43 -2.81
C SER A 45 16.16 -1.83 -1.43
N LEU A 46 15.70 -2.51 -0.38
CA LEU A 46 15.90 -2.08 1.00
C LEU A 46 17.39 -2.13 1.38
N SER A 47 18.01 -0.96 1.57
CA SER A 47 19.34 -0.88 2.18
C SER A 47 19.28 -1.21 3.67
N HIS A 48 20.44 -1.56 4.26
CA HIS A 48 20.55 -1.77 5.69
C HIS A 48 20.15 -0.53 6.51
N GLU A 49 20.49 0.67 6.02
CA GLU A 49 20.11 1.93 6.65
C GLU A 49 18.59 2.13 6.64
N ASN A 50 17.92 1.78 5.55
CA ASN A 50 16.46 1.86 5.47
C ASN A 50 15.78 0.86 6.40
N LEU A 51 16.34 -0.34 6.59
CA LEU A 51 15.87 -1.28 7.60
C LEU A 51 15.98 -0.68 8.99
N LEU A 52 17.13 -0.10 9.34
CA LEU A 52 17.32 0.56 10.64
C LEU A 52 16.32 1.70 10.85
N ILE A 53 16.08 2.54 9.84
CA ILE A 53 15.10 3.62 9.90
C ILE A 53 13.69 3.05 10.17
N ASN A 54 13.30 1.99 9.48
CA ASN A 54 11.99 1.36 9.68
C ASN A 54 11.84 0.81 11.11
N GLU A 55 12.90 0.20 11.67
CA GLU A 55 12.91 -0.28 13.05
C GLU A 55 12.75 0.87 14.06
N LEU A 56 13.46 1.98 13.85
CA LEU A 56 13.36 3.17 14.71
C LEU A 56 11.96 3.80 14.65
N ILE A 57 11.34 3.83 13.47
CA ILE A 57 9.95 4.30 13.30
C ILE A 57 9.01 3.37 14.06
N ARG A 58 9.16 2.05 13.93
CA ARG A 58 8.32 1.08 14.65
C ARG A 58 8.45 1.25 16.16
N GLU A 59 9.67 1.35 16.67
CA GLU A 59 9.96 1.56 18.09
C GLU A 59 9.34 2.87 18.60
N TYR A 60 9.46 3.97 17.84
CA TYR A 60 8.81 5.23 18.18
C TYR A 60 7.29 5.10 18.29
N LEU A 61 6.64 4.44 17.33
CA LEU A 61 5.19 4.25 17.34
C LEU A 61 4.75 3.39 18.54
N GLU A 62 5.52 2.36 18.88
CA GLU A 62 5.25 1.48 20.02
C GLU A 62 5.46 2.18 21.36
N PHE A 63 6.51 2.99 21.48
CA PHE A 63 6.79 3.84 22.64
C PHE A 63 5.62 4.78 22.92
N ASN A 64 5.11 5.45 21.87
CA ASN A 64 4.00 6.40 21.94
C ASN A 64 2.60 5.75 21.92
N LYS A 65 2.51 4.40 21.95
CA LYS A 65 1.26 3.63 22.01
C LYS A 65 0.32 3.81 20.81
N TYR A 66 0.88 4.09 19.63
CA TYR A 66 0.13 4.18 18.37
C TYR A 66 -0.14 2.81 17.73
N LYS A 67 -0.87 1.96 18.47
CA LYS A 67 -1.10 0.54 18.14
C LYS A 67 -1.66 0.30 16.72
N TYR A 68 -2.60 1.14 16.29
CA TYR A 68 -3.22 1.00 14.97
C TYR A 68 -2.22 1.31 13.85
N THR A 69 -1.43 2.37 14.01
CA THR A 69 -0.39 2.75 13.03
C THR A 69 0.71 1.69 12.96
N THR A 70 1.16 1.17 14.11
CA THR A 70 2.13 0.08 14.18
C THR A 70 1.63 -1.18 13.45
N SER A 71 0.35 -1.54 13.61
CA SER A 71 -0.23 -2.71 12.94
C SER A 71 -0.25 -2.60 11.42
N VAL A 72 -0.51 -1.40 10.88
CA VAL A 72 -0.49 -1.15 9.43
C VAL A 72 0.93 -1.23 8.90
N LEU A 73 1.89 -0.60 9.59
CA LEU A 73 3.30 -0.62 9.22
C LEU A 73 3.88 -2.06 9.13
N ILE A 74 3.54 -2.91 10.10
CA ILE A 74 4.00 -4.32 10.12
C ILE A 74 3.43 -5.11 8.93
N ALA A 75 2.14 -4.91 8.59
CA ALA A 75 1.52 -5.59 7.46
C ALA A 75 2.22 -5.25 6.13
N ASP A 76 2.60 -3.99 5.95
CA ASP A 76 3.32 -3.53 4.76
C ASP A 76 4.76 -4.09 4.71
N ASP A 77 5.47 -4.18 5.84
CA ASP A 77 6.84 -4.71 5.86
C ASP A 77 6.91 -6.21 5.57
N HIS A 78 5.91 -6.99 6.01
CA HIS A 78 5.82 -8.41 5.70
C HIS A 78 5.63 -8.70 4.21
N LEU A 79 4.85 -7.88 3.50
CA LEU A 79 4.68 -7.99 2.04
C LEU A 79 6.02 -7.75 1.30
N ARG A 80 6.90 -6.88 1.83
CA ARG A 80 8.22 -6.59 1.24
C ARG A 80 9.21 -7.73 1.38
N LYS A 81 9.07 -8.56 2.44
CA LYS A 81 10.00 -9.65 2.72
C LYS A 81 9.74 -10.89 1.86
N GLU A 82 8.54 -11.02 1.29
CA GLU A 82 8.20 -12.11 0.38
C GLU A 82 8.65 -11.82 -1.07
N GLU A 83 8.56 -10.57 -1.53
CA GLU A 83 8.99 -10.18 -2.89
C GLU A 83 10.52 -10.30 -3.09
N GLY A 84 11.32 -10.03 -2.05
CA GLY A 84 12.79 -10.10 -2.13
C GLY A 84 13.41 -11.49 -1.98
N ARG A 85 12.62 -12.55 -1.81
CA ARG A 85 13.12 -13.92 -1.55
C ARG A 85 13.08 -14.86 -2.75
N SER A 86 12.44 -14.46 -3.84
CA SER A 86 12.19 -15.36 -4.98
C SER A 86 13.32 -15.44 -6.01
N THR A 87 14.32 -14.56 -5.99
CA THR A 87 15.33 -14.48 -7.08
C THR A 87 16.71 -15.07 -6.75
N ASP A 88 17.03 -15.34 -5.48
CA ASP A 88 18.44 -15.51 -5.11
C ASP A 88 18.90 -16.97 -4.94
N ILE A 89 18.02 -17.96 -5.12
CA ILE A 89 18.33 -19.37 -4.79
C ILE A 89 18.63 -20.25 -6.01
N GLU A 90 18.35 -19.81 -7.25
CA GLU A 90 18.57 -20.64 -8.44
C GLU A 90 19.93 -20.39 -9.13
N ASP A 91 20.54 -19.21 -8.99
CA ASP A 91 21.81 -18.88 -9.67
C ASP A 91 23.06 -19.45 -9.00
N LEU A 92 22.97 -19.92 -7.74
CA LEU A 92 24.15 -20.45 -7.04
C LEU A 92 24.53 -21.89 -7.42
N ARG A 93 23.66 -22.61 -8.14
CA ARG A 93 23.86 -24.05 -8.43
C ARG A 93 24.53 -24.35 -9.78
N ILE A 94 24.61 -23.39 -10.70
CA ILE A 94 25.12 -23.66 -12.07
C ILE A 94 26.65 -23.51 -12.16
N SER A 95 27.30 -22.83 -11.21
CA SER A 95 28.73 -22.49 -11.31
C SER A 95 29.72 -23.56 -10.82
N GLN A 96 29.27 -24.72 -10.33
CA GLN A 96 30.17 -25.80 -9.87
C GLN A 96 30.34 -26.97 -10.85
N ALA A 97 29.79 -26.90 -12.06
CA ALA A 97 29.78 -28.03 -13.00
C ALA A 97 30.55 -27.78 -14.31
N VAL A 98 31.66 -27.03 -14.31
CA VAL A 98 32.64 -27.08 -15.42
C VAL A 98 34.06 -26.91 -14.89
N ASN A 99 34.68 -28.03 -14.53
CA ASN A 99 36.12 -28.23 -14.67
C ASN A 99 36.39 -29.74 -14.63
N ARG A 100 36.40 -30.34 -15.82
CA ARG A 100 37.07 -31.60 -16.15
C ARG A 100 37.86 -31.38 -17.43
#